data_AF-M4BUH4-F1
#
_entry.id   AF-M4BUH4-F1
#
_cell.length_a   1.000
_cell.length_b   1.000
_cell.length_c   1.000
_cell.angle_alpha   90.00
_cell.angle_beta   90.00
_cell.angle_gamma   90.00
#
_symmetry.space_group_name_H-M   'P 1'
#
loop_
_entity.id
_entity.type
_entity.pdbx_description
1 polymer ?
#
loop_
_entity_poly.entity_id
_entity_poly.type
_entity_poly.pdbx_seq_one_letter_code
_entity_poly.pdbx_strand_id
1 'polypeptide(L)'
;MALLQEQQHVTNEKEEDLRELLNELVGAQTTLQRLQKQMKRNFMSRDESLIQLSRVLDDGQRIAGNLELVKQHLEKPNGAGLFASQETLAAIVQAIKEAHALAEIAQGLLENHSLV
;
A
#
# COMPACT_ATOMS: atom_id res chain seq x y z
N MET A 1 27.12 -12.36 20.58
CA MET A 1 27.19 -12.54 19.11
C MET A 1 25.83 -12.93 18.53
N ALA A 2 25.07 -13.86 19.14
CA ALA A 2 23.73 -14.26 18.66
C ALA A 2 22.68 -13.12 18.59
N LEU A 3 22.61 -12.25 19.61
CA LEU A 3 21.64 -11.13 19.66
C LEU A 3 21.81 -10.11 18.51
N LEU A 4 23.03 -9.89 18.03
CA LEU A 4 23.30 -8.97 16.91
C LEU A 4 22.89 -9.57 15.56
N GLN A 5 23.04 -10.88 15.39
CA GLN A 5 22.58 -11.59 14.20
C GLN A 5 21.05 -11.65 14.14
N GLU A 6 20.37 -11.95 15.25
CA GLU A 6 18.91 -11.92 15.29
C GLU A 6 18.35 -10.53 14.97
N GLN A 7 18.96 -9.46 15.49
CA GLN A 7 18.55 -8.10 15.15
C GLN A 7 18.76 -7.77 13.67
N GLN A 8 19.88 -8.19 13.06
CA GLN A 8 20.12 -8.00 11.62
C GLN A 8 19.14 -8.80 10.75
N HIS A 9 18.78 -10.02 11.14
CA HIS A 9 17.79 -10.81 10.42
C HIS A 9 16.40 -10.16 10.42
N VAL A 10 15.95 -9.68 11.58
CA VAL A 10 14.67 -8.96 11.69
C VAL A 10 14.67 -7.66 10.86
N THR A 11 15.83 -7.03 10.66
CA THR A 11 15.91 -5.83 9.80
C THR A 11 15.71 -6.17 8.34
N ASN A 12 16.43 -7.18 7.87
CA ASN A 12 16.37 -7.60 6.48
C ASN A 12 14.98 -8.11 6.11
N GLU A 13 14.32 -8.85 7.01
CA GLU A 13 12.94 -9.29 6.82
C GLU A 13 11.98 -8.10 6.72
N LYS A 14 12.12 -7.09 7.57
CA LYS A 14 11.24 -5.90 7.54
C LYS A 14 11.51 -4.99 6.35
N GLU A 15 12.76 -4.94 5.87
CA GLU A 15 13.10 -4.25 4.63
C GLU A 15 12.53 -4.96 3.40
N GLU A 16 12.54 -6.30 3.39
CA GLU A 16 11.91 -7.07 2.33
C GLU A 16 10.38 -6.92 2.35
N ASP A 17 9.75 -7.03 3.53
CA ASP A 17 8.31 -6.75 3.72
C ASP A 17 7.95 -5.36 3.18
N LEU A 18 8.77 -4.34 3.47
CA LEU A 18 8.56 -2.98 2.96
C LEU A 18 8.66 -2.93 1.43
N ARG A 19 9.67 -3.57 0.84
CA ARG A 19 9.84 -3.61 -0.61
C ARG A 19 8.66 -4.30 -1.29
N GLU A 20 8.19 -5.40 -0.74
CA GLU A 20 7.01 -6.11 -1.24
C GLU A 20 5.77 -5.20 -1.19
N LEU A 21 5.51 -4.52 -0.07
CA LEU A 21 4.39 -3.59 0.06
C LEU A 21 4.47 -2.40 -0.92
N LEU A 22 5.66 -1.86 -1.17
CA LEU A 22 5.85 -0.81 -2.17
C LEU A 22 5.60 -1.32 -3.59
N ASN A 23 6.02 -2.55 -3.91
CA ASN A 23 5.73 -3.16 -5.20
C ASN A 23 4.22 -3.42 -5.38
N GLU A 24 3.55 -3.90 -4.33
CA GLU A 24 2.09 -4.08 -4.32
C GLU A 24 1.36 -2.75 -4.55
N LEU A 25 1.82 -1.66 -3.90
CA LEU A 25 1.27 -0.31 -4.09
C LEU A 25 1.38 0.15 -5.55
N VAL A 26 2.55 -0.01 -6.16
CA VAL A 26 2.77 0.33 -7.57
C VAL A 26 1.89 -0.53 -8.49
N GLY A 27 1.72 -1.81 -8.16
CA GLY A 27 0.82 -2.72 -8.88
C GLY A 27 -0.64 -2.27 -8.82
N ALA A 28 -1.11 -1.89 -7.63
CA ALA A 28 -2.47 -1.41 -7.40
C ALA A 28 -2.72 -0.05 -8.09
N GLN A 29 -1.74 0.87 -8.04
CA GLN A 29 -1.76 2.15 -8.78
C GLN A 29 -1.86 1.92 -10.30
N THR A 30 -1.04 1.02 -10.84
CA THR A 30 -1.04 0.67 -12.27
C THR A 30 -2.38 0.08 -12.69
N THR A 31 -2.95 -0.79 -11.85
CA THR A 31 -4.27 -1.39 -12.07
C THR A 31 -5.35 -0.32 -12.09
N LEU A 32 -5.39 0.59 -11.12
CA LEU A 32 -6.36 1.69 -11.10
C LEU A 32 -6.27 2.57 -12.35
N GLN A 33 -5.06 2.96 -12.75
CA GLN A 33 -4.85 3.76 -13.95
C GLN A 33 -5.34 3.04 -15.21
N ARG A 34 -5.13 1.73 -15.31
CA ARG A 34 -5.62 0.92 -16.43
C ARG A 34 -7.15 0.84 -16.42
N LEU A 35 -7.76 0.57 -15.27
CA LEU A 35 -9.22 0.52 -15.10
C LEU A 35 -9.85 1.85 -15.50
N GLN A 36 -9.34 2.97 -14.99
CA GLN A 36 -9.82 4.30 -15.38
C GLN A 36 -9.77 4.53 -16.90
N LYS A 37 -8.71 4.08 -17.57
CA LYS A 37 -8.59 4.17 -19.04
C LYS A 37 -9.60 3.27 -19.76
N GLN A 38 -9.82 2.05 -19.26
CA GLN A 38 -10.77 1.09 -19.86
C GLN A 38 -12.22 1.54 -19.66
N MET A 39 -12.57 2.04 -18.47
CA MET A 39 -13.87 2.60 -18.15
C MET A 39 -14.18 3.84 -19.02
N LYS A 40 -13.23 4.77 -19.17
CA LYS A 40 -13.37 5.93 -20.08
C LYS A 40 -13.59 5.54 -21.55
N ARG A 41 -13.14 4.36 -21.96
CA ARG A 41 -13.28 3.82 -23.32
C ARG A 41 -14.49 2.89 -23.47
N ASN A 42 -15.29 2.69 -22.42
CA ASN A 42 -16.39 1.73 -22.35
C ASN A 42 -15.96 0.29 -22.74
N PHE A 43 -14.72 -0.08 -22.43
CA PHE A 43 -14.16 -1.40 -22.73
C PHE A 43 -14.37 -2.44 -21.62
N MET A 44 -15.06 -2.06 -20.54
CA MET A 44 -15.43 -2.94 -19.45
C MET A 44 -16.91 -2.81 -19.16
N SER A 45 -17.53 -3.91 -18.76
CA SER A 45 -18.90 -3.88 -18.26
C SER A 45 -18.95 -3.16 -16.90
N ARG A 46 -20.14 -2.68 -16.53
CA ARG A 46 -20.35 -2.01 -15.24
C ARG A 46 -20.01 -2.92 -14.07
N ASP A 47 -20.51 -4.15 -14.07
CA ASP A 47 -20.27 -5.13 -13.00
C ASP A 47 -18.79 -5.48 -12.89
N GLU A 48 -18.11 -5.67 -14.02
CA GLU A 48 -16.68 -5.93 -14.05
C GLU A 48 -15.87 -4.73 -13.51
N SER A 49 -16.28 -3.50 -13.85
CA SER A 49 -15.64 -2.28 -13.32
C SER A 49 -15.83 -2.17 -11.81
N LEU A 50 -17.03 -2.44 -11.29
CA LEU A 50 -17.32 -2.40 -9.87
C LEU A 50 -16.51 -3.44 -9.09
N ILE A 51 -16.44 -4.68 -9.59
CA ILE A 51 -15.66 -5.75 -8.96
C ILE A 51 -14.18 -5.36 -8.91
N GLN A 52 -13.63 -4.85 -10.01
CA GLN A 52 -12.21 -4.50 -10.06
C GLN A 52 -11.87 -3.27 -9.20
N LEU A 53 -12.76 -2.27 -9.16
CA LEU A 53 -12.57 -1.11 -8.28
C LEU A 53 -12.66 -1.48 -6.80
N SER A 54 -13.56 -2.40 -6.42
CA SER A 54 -13.65 -2.92 -5.05
C SER A 54 -12.34 -3.60 -4.65
N ARG A 55 -11.76 -4.41 -5.54
CA ARG A 55 -10.46 -5.05 -5.28
C ARG A 55 -9.34 -4.03 -5.07
N VAL A 56 -9.26 -3.00 -5.91
CA VAL A 56 -8.25 -1.95 -5.76
C VAL A 56 -8.45 -1.16 -4.46
N LEU A 57 -9.70 -0.94 -4.04
CA LEU A 57 -10.01 -0.32 -2.75
C LEU A 57 -9.50 -1.18 -1.59
N ASP A 58 -9.84 -2.47 -1.59
CA ASP A 58 -9.42 -3.43 -0.55
C ASP A 58 -7.89 -3.53 -0.49
N ASP A 59 -7.23 -3.60 -1.66
CA ASP A 59 -5.77 -3.61 -1.76
C ASP A 59 -5.15 -2.32 -1.20
N GLY A 60 -5.67 -1.15 -1.57
CA GLY A 60 -5.20 0.14 -1.06
C GLY A 60 -5.31 0.24 0.47
N GLN A 61 -6.43 -0.19 1.05
CA GLN A 61 -6.64 -0.21 2.50
C GLN A 61 -5.70 -1.20 3.20
N ARG A 62 -5.55 -2.42 2.65
CA ARG A 62 -4.65 -3.45 3.18
C ARG A 62 -3.20 -2.98 3.18
N ILE A 63 -2.74 -2.41 2.06
CA ILE A 63 -1.37 -1.92 1.90
C ILE A 63 -1.11 -0.76 2.88
N ALA A 64 -2.04 0.19 3.00
CA ALA A 64 -1.91 1.29 3.96
C ALA A 64 -1.76 0.78 5.40
N GLY A 65 -2.63 -0.14 5.83
CA GLY A 65 -2.55 -0.73 7.17
C GLY A 65 -1.26 -1.50 7.42
N ASN A 66 -0.78 -2.25 6.43
CA ASN A 66 0.49 -2.98 6.56
C ASN A 66 1.70 -2.03 6.63
N LEU A 67 1.71 -0.95 5.85
CA LEU A 67 2.76 0.07 5.91
C LEU A 67 2.75 0.82 7.26
N GLU A 68 1.57 1.06 7.85
CA GLU A 68 1.47 1.61 9.20
C GLU A 68 2.07 0.68 10.26
N LEU A 69 1.83 -0.63 10.16
CA LEU A 69 2.44 -1.61 11.05
C LEU A 69 3.98 -1.64 10.91
N VAL A 70 4.49 -1.59 9.68
CA VAL A 70 5.93 -1.50 9.42
C VAL A 70 6.50 -0.21 10.01
N LYS A 71 5.84 0.94 9.81
CA LYS A 71 6.23 2.21 10.41
C LYS A 71 6.31 2.12 11.94
N GLN A 72 5.28 1.58 12.60
CA GLN A 72 5.25 1.43 14.06
C GLN A 72 6.38 0.54 14.58
N HIS A 73 6.75 -0.51 13.84
CA HIS A 73 7.86 -1.38 14.21
C HIS A 73 9.23 -0.69 14.09
N LEU A 74 9.38 0.21 13.10
CA LEU A 74 10.62 0.95 12.86
C LEU A 74 10.75 2.23 13.71
N GLU A 75 9.63 2.77 14.24
CA GLU A 75 9.61 3.96 15.11
C GLU A 75 9.75 3.64 16.61
N LYS A 76 9.62 2.38 17.06
CA LYS A 76 9.57 2.04 18.49
C LYS A 76 10.84 2.48 19.25
N PRO A 77 10.77 3.40 20.23
CA PRO A 77 11.95 4.01 20.86
C PRO A 77 12.63 3.17 21.96
N ASN A 78 12.11 1.99 22.31
CA ASN A 78 12.52 1.29 23.53
C ASN A 78 13.74 0.35 23.37
N GLY A 79 14.66 0.64 22.45
CA GLY A 79 15.93 -0.10 22.33
C GLY A 79 15.83 -1.54 21.83
N ALA A 80 14.65 -1.98 21.38
CA ALA A 80 14.39 -3.30 20.81
C ALA A 80 13.89 -3.24 19.35
N GLY A 81 13.65 -2.04 18.82
CA GLY A 81 13.26 -1.80 17.43
C GLY A 81 14.45 -1.33 16.59
N LEU A 82 14.47 -1.72 15.32
CA LEU A 82 15.47 -1.28 14.36
C LEU A 82 15.18 0.15 13.95
N PHE A 83 16.06 1.06 14.32
CA PHE A 83 16.00 2.44 13.87
C PHE A 83 16.20 2.49 12.35
N ALA A 84 15.11 2.63 11.61
CA ALA A 84 15.18 3.00 10.21
C ALA A 84 15.73 4.43 10.09
N SER A 85 16.40 4.72 8.97
CA SER A 85 16.84 6.08 8.69
C SER A 85 15.63 7.03 8.60
N GLN A 86 15.85 8.31 8.86
CA GLN A 86 14.82 9.33 8.73
C GLN A 86 14.25 9.40 7.30
N GLU A 87 15.08 9.10 6.30
CA GLU A 87 14.67 9.00 4.90
C GLU A 87 13.72 7.82 4.66
N THR A 88 14.02 6.64 5.23
CA THR A 88 13.14 5.46 5.13
C THR A 88 11.80 5.70 5.82
N LEU A 89 11.80 6.31 7.01
CA LEU A 89 10.55 6.68 7.69
C LEU A 89 9.72 7.68 6.88
N ALA A 90 10.36 8.69 6.28
CA ALA A 90 9.69 9.64 5.41
C ALA A 90 9.09 8.97 4.16
N ALA A 91 9.82 8.02 3.55
CA ALA A 91 9.35 7.24 2.42
C ALA A 91 8.13 6.37 2.79
N ILE A 92 8.14 5.72 3.95
CA ILE A 92 7.00 4.93 4.44
C ILE A 92 5.78 5.82 4.67
N VAL A 93 5.96 6.99 5.31
CA VAL A 93 4.87 7.96 5.50
C VAL A 93 4.29 8.42 4.18
N GLN A 94 5.13 8.64 3.17
CA GLN A 94 4.68 9.01 1.83
C GLN A 94 3.91 7.86 1.16
N ALA A 95 4.39 6.62 1.25
CA ALA A 95 3.72 5.45 0.72
C ALA A 95 2.35 5.20 1.36
N ILE A 96 2.21 5.42 2.68
CA ILE A 96 0.92 5.36 3.39
C ILE A 96 -0.06 6.38 2.80
N LYS A 97 0.38 7.64 2.61
CA LYS A 97 -0.46 8.68 1.99
C LYS A 97 -0.91 8.29 0.59
N GLU A 98 -0.01 7.72 -0.20
CA GLU A 98 -0.32 7.27 -1.56
C GLU A 98 -1.29 6.09 -1.58
N ALA A 99 -1.16 5.15 -0.64
CA ALA A 99 -2.09 4.02 -0.49
C ALA A 99 -3.50 4.50 -0.08
N HIS A 100 -3.60 5.47 0.83
CA HIS A 100 -4.88 6.09 1.17
C HIS A 100 -5.47 6.86 -0.03
N ALA A 101 -4.68 7.66 -0.73
CA ALA A 101 -5.15 8.37 -1.91
C ALA A 101 -5.65 7.41 -3.00
N LEU A 102 -4.98 6.26 -3.17
CA LEU A 102 -5.43 5.20 -4.07
C LEU A 102 -6.82 4.67 -3.67
N ALA A 103 -7.00 4.35 -2.39
CA ALA A 103 -8.26 3.87 -1.84
C ALA A 103 -9.38 4.91 -2.01
N GLU A 104 -9.12 6.17 -1.71
CA GLU A 104 -10.09 7.28 -1.88
C GLU A 104 -10.52 7.44 -3.34
N ILE A 105 -9.58 7.37 -4.30
CA ILE A 105 -9.91 7.44 -5.73
C ILE A 105 -10.76 6.24 -6.14
N ALA A 106 -10.41 5.02 -5.70
CA ALA A 106 -11.17 3.82 -6.01
C ALA A 106 -12.60 3.89 -5.44
N GLN A 107 -12.74 4.34 -4.19
CA GLN A 107 -14.03 4.57 -3.55
C GLN A 107 -14.86 5.62 -4.30
N GLY A 108 -14.28 6.77 -4.64
CA GLY A 108 -15.00 7.80 -5.39
C GLY A 108 -15.46 7.31 -6.77
N LEU A 109 -14.70 6.43 -7.42
CA LEU A 109 -15.13 5.81 -8.69
C LEU A 109 -16.25 4.79 -8.49
N LEU A 110 -16.21 4.00 -7.41
CA LEU A 110 -17.27 3.05 -7.04
C LEU A 110 -18.59 3.76 -6.76
N GLU A 111 -18.56 4.83 -5.98
CA GLU A 111 -19.75 5.64 -5.67
C GLU A 111 -20.35 6.21 -6.97
N ASN A 112 -19.52 6.76 -7.85
CA ASN A 112 -19.99 7.28 -9.13
C ASN A 112 -20.56 6.20 -10.06
N HIS A 113 -19.99 4.99 -10.09
CA HIS A 113 -20.45 3.89 -10.97
C HIS A 113 -21.59 3.05 -10.37
N SER A 114 -21.83 3.14 -9.07
CA SER A 114 -22.96 2.50 -8.41
C SER A 114 -24.24 3.33 -8.50
N LEU A 115 -24.13 4.66 -8.62
CA LEU A 115 -25.27 5.58 -8.71
C LEU A 115 -25.83 5.78 -10.14
N VAL A 116 -25.03 5.53 -11.17
CA VAL A 116 -25.41 5.59 -12.61
C VAL A 116 -25.86 4.24 -13.09
#